data_AF-A0A1C4B3G0-F1
#
_entry.id   AF-A0A1C4B3G0-F1
#
_cell.length_a   1.000
_cell.length_b   1.000
_cell.length_c   1.000
_cell.angle_alpha   90.00
_cell.angle_beta   90.00
_cell.angle_gamma   90.00
#
_symmetry.space_group_name_H-M   'P 1'
#
loop_
_entity.id
_entity.type
_entity.pdbx_description
1 polymer ?
#
loop_
_entity_poly.entity_id
_entity_poly.type
_entity_poly.pdbx_seq_one_letter_code
_entity_poly.pdbx_strand_id
1 'polypeptide(L)' 'MVISDVIYGEFKVDQVVEELIVSNPVQRLKGIHQNGASYLLNENWNVTRFDHSVGVMLLVKNLVVQ' A
#
# COMPACT_ATOMS: atom_id res chain seq x y z
N MET A 1 -8.96 10.03 -5.06
CA MET A 1 -8.46 9.81 -3.68
C MET A 1 -7.07 10.42 -3.50
N VAL A 2 -6.75 10.94 -2.31
CA VAL A 2 -5.38 11.32 -1.91
C VAL A 2 -4.86 10.25 -0.95
N ILE A 3 -3.67 9.73 -1.21
CA ILE A 3 -2.98 8.77 -0.35
C ILE A 3 -1.80 9.49 0.30
N SER A 4 -1.73 9.41 1.63
CA SER A 4 -0.55 9.84 2.40
C SER A 4 0.28 8.60 2.76
N ASP A 5 1.54 8.61 2.39
CA ASP A 5 2.49 7.52 2.63
C ASP A 5 3.72 8.06 3.36
N VAL A 6 4.20 7.31 4.35
CA VAL A 6 5.32 7.75 5.22
C VAL A 6 6.66 7.78 4.51
N ILE A 7 6.82 7.05 3.40
CA ILE A 7 8.06 6.99 2.62
C ILE A 7 8.02 8.01 1.48
N TYR A 8 6.89 8.11 0.79
CA TYR A 8 6.81 8.88 -0.46
C TYR A 8 6.06 10.21 -0.33
N GLY A 9 5.33 10.46 0.76
CA GLY A 9 4.51 11.67 0.94
C GLY A 9 3.09 11.53 0.36
N GLU A 10 2.52 12.62 -0.14
CA GLU A 10 1.13 12.64 -0.62
C GLU A 10 1.02 12.47 -2.13
N PHE A 11 0.11 11.60 -2.56
CA PHE A 11 -0.19 11.36 -3.98
C PHE A 11 -1.68 11.45 -4.26
N LYS A 12 -2.01 12.15 -5.35
CA LYS A 12 -3.31 12.03 -5.98
C LYS A 12 -3.31 10.82 -6.91
N VAL A 13 -4.27 9.92 -6.73
CA VAL A 13 -4.46 8.76 -7.61
C VAL A 13 -5.64 8.98 -8.55
N ASP A 14 -5.55 8.37 -9.73
CA ASP A 14 -6.59 8.43 -10.77
C ASP A 14 -7.77 7.54 -10.39
N GLN A 15 -8.95 7.81 -10.98
CA GLN A 15 -10.20 7.14 -10.60
C GLN A 15 -10.13 5.61 -10.77
N VAL A 16 -9.55 5.10 -11.87
CA VAL A 16 -9.41 3.65 -12.09
C VAL A 16 -8.55 3.00 -11.00
N VAL A 17 -7.50 3.68 -10.55
CA VAL A 17 -6.63 3.19 -9.47
C VAL A 17 -7.36 3.23 -8.14
N GLU A 18 -8.14 4.28 -7.89
CA GLU A 18 -9.00 4.36 -6.71
C GLU A 18 -10.01 3.21 -6.65
N GLU A 19 -10.72 2.93 -7.75
CA GLU A 19 -11.67 1.81 -7.86
C GLU A 19 -11.00 0.46 -7.59
N LEU A 20 -9.78 0.25 -8.11
CA LEU A 20 -9.00 -0.94 -7.83
C LEU A 20 -8.61 -1.03 -6.35
N ILE A 21 -8.13 0.07 -5.75
CA ILE A 21 -7.71 0.09 -4.34
C ILE A 21 -8.89 -0.24 -3.42
N VAL A 22 -10.08 0.32 -3.66
CA VAL A 22 -11.26 0.08 -2.80
C VAL A 22 -11.95 -1.26 -3.07
N SER A 23 -11.56 -1.99 -4.11
CA SER A 23 -12.14 -3.28 -4.45
C SER A 23 -11.88 -4.35 -3.38
N ASN A 24 -12.83 -5.28 -3.22
CA ASN A 24 -12.72 -6.37 -2.23
C ASN A 24 -11.42 -7.18 -2.34
N PRO A 25 -10.93 -7.58 -3.54
CA PRO A 25 -9.69 -8.33 -3.66
C PRO A 25 -8.46 -7.58 -3.12
N VAL A 26 -8.39 -6.26 -3.31
CA VAL A 26 -7.27 -5.44 -2.83
C VAL A 26 -7.43 -5.14 -1.34
N GLN A 27 -8.63 -4.81 -0.87
CA GLN A 27 -8.89 -4.59 0.56
C GLN A 27 -8.61 -5.83 1.42
N ARG A 28 -8.78 -7.05 0.89
CA ARG A 28 -8.38 -8.30 1.56
C ARG A 28 -6.91 -8.29 2.00
N LEU A 29 -6.03 -7.61 1.27
CA LEU A 29 -4.59 -7.58 1.55
C LEU A 29 -4.25 -6.91 2.90
N LYS A 30 -5.17 -6.12 3.47
CA LYS A 30 -5.03 -5.53 4.81
C LYS A 30 -4.99 -6.59 5.92
N GLY A 31 -5.54 -7.77 5.67
CA GLY A 31 -5.49 -8.89 6.62
C GLY A 31 -4.25 -9.78 6.49
N ILE A 32 -3.28 -9.44 5.63
CA ILE A 32 -2.11 -10.27 5.35
C ILE A 32 -0.85 -9.50 5.70
N HIS A 33 -0.14 -9.93 6.75
CA HIS A 33 1.16 -9.35 7.10
C HIS A 33 2.18 -9.57 5.98
N GLN A 34 2.92 -8.51 5.65
CA GLN A 34 3.96 -8.52 4.62
C GLN A 34 5.04 -9.57 4.90
N ASN A 35 5.43 -9.71 6.17
CA ASN A 35 6.48 -10.62 6.63
C ASN A 35 5.93 -11.88 7.35
N GLY A 36 4.66 -12.24 7.12
CA GLY A 36 4.06 -13.41 7.75
C GLY A 36 4.11 -13.34 9.28
N ALA A 37 4.57 -14.42 9.93
CA ALA A 37 4.58 -14.54 11.40
C ALA A 37 5.64 -13.68 12.12
N SER A 38 6.47 -12.92 11.40
CA SER A 38 7.52 -12.09 12.02
C SER A 38 6.99 -11.05 13.00
N TYR A 39 5.72 -10.62 12.87
CA TYR A 39 5.09 -9.70 13.84
C TYR A 39 5.00 -10.30 15.26
N LEU A 40 5.06 -11.63 15.40
CA LEU A 40 5.10 -12.32 16.70
C LEU A 40 6.45 -12.18 17.41
N LEU A 41 7.52 -11.88 16.66
CA LEU A 41 8.84 -11.61 17.21
C LEU A 41 9.03 -10.12 17.51
N ASN A 42 8.39 -9.25 16.73
CA ASN A 42 8.39 -7.80 16.92
C ASN A 42 7.08 -7.23 16.41
N GLU A 43 6.25 -6.70 17.31
CA GLU A 43 4.92 -6.16 17.00
C GLU A 43 4.95 -4.98 16.02
N ASN A 44 6.09 -4.30 15.89
CA ASN A 44 6.28 -3.22 14.92
C ASN A 44 6.40 -3.73 13.47
N TRP A 45 6.64 -5.03 13.27
CA TRP A 45 6.69 -5.66 11.94
C TRP A 45 5.29 -6.08 11.48
N ASN A 46 4.35 -5.15 11.59
CA ASN A 46 2.92 -5.37 11.36
C ASN A 46 2.43 -4.89 9.97
N VAL A 47 3.29 -4.28 9.15
CA VAL A 47 3.00 -3.85 7.78
C VAL A 47 2.29 -4.95 7.00
N THR A 48 1.29 -4.58 6.22
CA THR A 48 0.45 -5.50 5.45
C THR A 48 0.87 -5.55 3.97
N ARG A 49 0.42 -6.58 3.25
CA ARG A 49 0.54 -6.66 1.79
C ARG A 49 -0.19 -5.50 1.09
N PHE A 50 -1.22 -4.94 1.72
CA PHE A 50 -1.91 -3.75 1.21
C PHE A 50 -0.96 -2.55 1.20
N ASP A 51 -0.35 -2.25 2.35
CA ASP A 51 0.58 -1.13 2.50
C ASP A 51 1.73 -1.23 1.50
N HIS A 52 2.33 -2.43 1.40
CA HIS A 52 3.40 -2.68 0.44
C HIS A 52 2.96 -2.49 -1.02
N SER A 53 1.78 -3.01 -1.41
CA SER A 53 1.28 -2.88 -2.79
C SER A 53 1.01 -1.43 -3.16
N VAL A 54 0.42 -0.65 -2.24
CA VAL A 54 0.23 0.79 -2.42
C VAL A 54 1.58 1.50 -2.55
N GLY A 55 2.55 1.19 -1.67
CA GLY A 55 3.89 1.76 -1.74
C GLY A 55 4.60 1.47 -3.08
N VAL A 56 4.49 0.26 -3.63
CA VAL A 56 5.04 -0.07 -4.96
C VAL A 56 4.35 0.74 -6.06
N MET A 57 3.03 0.89 -6.01
CA MET A 57 2.29 1.72 -6.97
C MET A 57 2.74 3.19 -6.91
N LEU A 58 2.93 3.72 -5.70
CA LEU A 58 3.46 5.08 -5.50
C LEU A 58 4.89 5.21 -6.02
N LEU A 59 5.75 4.22 -5.79
CA LEU A 59 7.12 4.21 -6.34
C LEU A 59 7.11 4.26 -7.87
N VAL A 60 6.30 3.44 -8.52
CA VAL A 60 6.17 3.47 -9.99
C VAL A 60 5.70 4.84 -10.45
N LYS A 61 4.73 5.44 -9.76
CA LYS A 61 4.24 6.80 -10.08
C LYS A 61 5.34 7.86 -9.91
N ASN A 62 6.15 7.79 -8.85
CA ASN A 62 7.28 8.71 -8.63
C ASN A 62 8.37 8.61 -9.69
N LEU A 63 8.64 7.40 -10.20
CA LEU A 63 9.74 7.17 -11.14
C LEU A 63 9.33 7.39 -12.60
N VAL A 64 8.08 7.11 -12.95
CA VAL A 64 7.60 7.17 -14.35
C VAL A 64 6.96 8.51 -14.69
N VAL A 65 6.43 9.25 -13.70
CA VAL A 65 5.71 10.52 -13.91
C VAL A 65 6.57 11.73 -13.51
N GLN A 66 7.88 11.69 -13.77
CA GLN A 66 8.69 12.92 -13.75
C GLN A 66 8.36 13.82 -14.94
#